data_AF-A0A359D2L1-F1
#
_entry.id   AF-A0A359D2L1-F1
#
_cell.length_a   1.000
_cell.length_b   1.000
_cell.length_c   1.000
_cell.angle_alpha   90.00
_cell.angle_beta   90.00
_cell.angle_gamma   90.00
#
_symmetry.space_group_name_H-M   'P 1'
#
loop_
_entity.id
_entity.type
_entity.pdbx_description
1 polymer ?
#
loop_
_entity_poly.entity_id
_entity_poly.type
_entity_poly.pdbx_seq_one_letter_code
_entity_poly.pdbx_strand_id
1 'polypeptide(L)'
;MKKVFTFLVAVLLTATLWAQSPEKMSYQAVIRNTNDALVTNTQIGIEINIRQGSQAGTVVYTETQTPTTNENGLVSIEIGGGVEFSTIDWANGSYYIETKIAVLPPLTTYTIVGASQLLSVPYALHAKTSAQAGLDGQSAYQIAVTNGFVGTEAEWLTSLEGTNGTNGTNGNDGAAGQSAYQIAVTNGFVGTEAEWLTSLEGTNGTNGNDGTNGTNGTNGNDGAAGQSAYQLALTNGFVGTEAEWLTSLEGTNGNDGAAGQSAYQIAVTNGFV
;
A
#
# COMPACT_ATOMS: atom_id res chain seq x y z
N MET A 1 -7.85 28.23 24.07
CA MET A 1 -8.90 27.62 24.93
C MET A 1 -10.29 27.68 24.29
N LYS A 2 -10.83 28.85 23.91
CA LYS A 2 -12.18 28.95 23.30
C LYS A 2 -12.39 28.08 22.05
N LYS A 3 -11.42 28.02 21.12
CA LYS A 3 -11.52 27.21 19.89
C LYS A 3 -11.49 25.68 20.14
N VAL A 4 -10.77 25.24 21.17
CA VAL A 4 -10.67 23.82 21.55
C VAL A 4 -11.98 23.36 22.22
N PHE A 5 -12.57 24.22 23.06
CA PHE A 5 -13.87 23.97 23.66
C PHE A 5 -14.99 23.88 22.60
N THR A 6 -15.01 24.79 21.63
CA THR A 6 -15.98 24.74 20.53
C THR A 6 -15.84 23.47 19.67
N PHE A 7 -14.60 23.02 19.42
CA PHE A 7 -14.35 21.77 18.69
C PHE A 7 -14.80 20.53 19.49
N LEU A 8 -14.53 20.48 20.80
CA LEU A 8 -14.96 19.40 21.67
C LEU A 8 -16.50 19.32 21.79
N VAL A 9 -17.18 20.47 21.88
CA VAL A 9 -18.65 20.52 21.87
C VAL A 9 -19.21 20.04 20.52
N ALA A 10 -18.59 20.40 19.40
CA ALA A 10 -19.02 19.95 18.08
C ALA A 10 -18.85 18.42 17.89
N VAL A 11 -17.75 17.84 18.38
CA VAL A 11 -17.53 16.38 18.35
C VAL A 11 -18.49 15.63 19.28
N LEU A 12 -18.83 16.20 20.44
CA LEU A 12 -19.80 15.60 21.35
C LEU A 12 -21.23 15.64 20.79
N LEU A 13 -21.57 16.68 20.01
CA LEU A 13 -22.87 16.83 19.35
C LEU A 13 -23.06 15.87 18.16
N THR A 14 -21.98 15.45 17.49
CA THR A 14 -22.07 14.45 16.41
C THR A 14 -22.09 13.01 16.93
N ALA A 15 -21.57 12.76 18.14
CA ALA A 15 -21.55 11.44 18.76
C ALA A 15 -22.92 10.96 19.30
N THR A 16 -23.93 11.84 19.36
CA THR A 16 -25.27 11.51 19.89
C THR A 16 -26.34 11.35 18.80
N LEU A 17 -25.96 11.38 17.52
CA LEU A 17 -26.89 11.15 16.42
C LEU A 17 -27.10 9.64 16.21
N TRP A 18 -28.14 9.09 16.83
CA TRP A 18 -28.61 7.74 16.54
C TRP A 18 -29.40 7.75 15.22
N ALA A 19 -28.70 7.50 14.12
CA ALA A 19 -29.31 7.32 12.81
C ALA A 19 -29.80 5.87 12.62
N GLN A 20 -30.57 5.31 13.57
CA GLN A 20 -31.15 4.00 13.35
C GLN A 20 -32.24 4.09 12.28
N SER A 21 -32.11 3.27 11.24
CA SER A 21 -33.18 3.05 10.28
C SER A 21 -34.39 2.52 11.03
N PRO A 22 -35.59 3.09 10.83
CA PRO A 22 -36.81 2.56 11.43
C PRO A 22 -36.97 1.08 11.11
N GLU A 23 -37.06 0.23 12.12
CA GLU A 23 -37.29 -1.22 11.97
C GLU A 23 -38.78 -1.50 11.80
N LYS A 24 -39.34 -0.97 10.72
CA LYS A 24 -40.76 -1.07 10.40
C LYS A 24 -40.98 -1.38 8.94
N MET A 25 -42.12 -1.98 8.62
CA MET A 25 -42.58 -2.18 7.25
C MET A 25 -43.97 -1.60 7.05
N SER A 26 -44.21 -0.95 5.92
CA SER A 26 -45.55 -0.47 5.56
C SER A 26 -46.44 -1.63 5.10
N TYR A 27 -47.70 -1.62 5.53
CA TYR A 27 -48.70 -2.60 5.13
C TYR A 27 -50.03 -1.92 4.79
N GLN A 28 -50.63 -2.33 3.68
CA GLN A 28 -51.92 -1.86 3.23
C GLN A 28 -52.83 -3.02 2.89
N ALA A 29 -54.10 -2.92 3.30
CA ALA A 29 -55.10 -3.94 3.01
C ALA A 29 -56.48 -3.31 2.81
N VAL A 30 -57.28 -3.91 1.94
CA VAL A 30 -58.70 -3.59 1.79
C VAL A 30 -59.52 -4.58 2.59
N ILE A 31 -60.38 -4.08 3.46
CA ILE A 31 -61.13 -4.90 4.41
C ILE A 31 -62.55 -5.12 3.89
N ARG A 32 -62.92 -6.39 3.75
CA ARG A 32 -64.25 -6.84 3.36
C ARG A 32 -64.84 -7.73 4.43
N ASN A 33 -66.14 -7.62 4.68
CA ASN A 33 -66.84 -8.50 5.61
C ASN A 33 -67.20 -9.84 4.95
N THR A 34 -67.88 -10.71 5.69
CA THR A 34 -68.32 -12.05 5.22
C THR A 34 -69.27 -12.00 4.03
N ASN A 35 -69.90 -10.85 3.76
CA ASN A 35 -70.82 -10.63 2.65
C ASN A 35 -70.11 -9.96 1.46
N ASP A 36 -68.78 -9.93 1.47
CA ASP A 36 -67.91 -9.28 0.47
C ASP A 36 -68.08 -7.74 0.37
N ALA A 37 -68.82 -7.14 1.30
CA ALA A 37 -69.02 -5.69 1.37
C ALA A 37 -67.81 -5.01 2.04
N LEU A 38 -67.44 -3.83 1.53
CA LEU A 38 -66.37 -3.02 2.10
C LEU A 38 -66.71 -2.59 3.53
N VAL A 39 -65.73 -2.72 4.43
CA VAL A 39 -65.82 -2.18 5.79
C VAL A 39 -65.21 -0.78 5.76
N THR A 40 -66.04 0.24 5.59
CA THR A 40 -65.62 1.64 5.35
C THR A 40 -65.77 2.50 6.61
N ASN A 41 -64.88 3.48 6.83
CA ASN A 41 -64.96 4.46 7.92
C ASN A 41 -65.22 3.84 9.31
N THR A 42 -64.68 2.63 9.53
CA THR A 42 -64.97 1.83 10.72
C THR A 42 -63.67 1.49 11.43
N GLN A 43 -63.66 1.65 12.76
CA GLN A 43 -62.54 1.19 13.57
C GLN A 43 -62.55 -0.34 13.64
N ILE A 44 -61.40 -0.96 13.39
CA ILE A 44 -61.22 -2.41 13.38
C ILE A 44 -60.08 -2.80 14.30
N GLY A 45 -60.13 -4.01 14.84
CA GLY A 45 -58.98 -4.63 15.50
C GLY A 45 -58.19 -5.45 14.48
N ILE A 46 -56.87 -5.31 14.45
CA ILE A 46 -55.97 -6.12 13.63
C ILE A 46 -54.93 -6.75 14.54
N GLU A 47 -54.81 -8.07 14.49
CA GLU A 47 -53.66 -8.80 15.01
C GLU A 47 -52.80 -9.26 13.85
N ILE A 48 -51.52 -8.88 13.90
CA ILE A 48 -50.50 -9.26 12.92
C ILE A 48 -49.61 -10.31 13.58
N ASN A 49 -49.43 -11.44 12.92
CA ASN A 49 -48.51 -12.49 13.31
C ASN A 49 -47.50 -12.74 12.18
N ILE A 50 -46.21 -12.80 12.48
CA ILE A 50 -45.19 -13.27 11.55
C ILE A 50 -44.88 -14.73 11.89
N ARG A 51 -44.99 -15.59 10.87
CA ARG A 51 -44.74 -17.03 10.98
C ARG A 51 -43.50 -17.43 10.19
N GLN A 52 -42.68 -18.30 10.76
CA GLN A 52 -41.48 -18.83 10.12
C GLN A 52 -41.76 -20.16 9.41
N GLY A 53 -41.19 -20.34 8.22
CA GLY A 53 -41.16 -21.59 7.47
C GLY A 53 -42.40 -21.87 6.61
N SER A 54 -43.61 -21.71 7.15
CA SER A 54 -44.87 -21.96 6.42
C SER A 54 -46.04 -21.09 6.92
N GLN A 55 -47.17 -21.10 6.20
CA GLN A 55 -48.41 -20.43 6.61
C GLN A 55 -48.96 -20.90 7.97
N ALA A 56 -48.61 -22.13 8.40
CA ALA A 56 -48.98 -22.69 9.70
C ALA A 56 -47.76 -22.86 10.63
N GLY A 57 -46.65 -22.19 10.33
CA GLY A 57 -45.42 -22.27 11.09
C GLY A 57 -45.48 -21.56 12.45
N THR A 58 -44.36 -21.62 13.17
CA THR A 58 -44.18 -20.97 14.47
C THR A 58 -44.34 -19.46 14.35
N VAL A 59 -45.14 -18.87 15.22
CA VAL A 59 -45.25 -17.41 15.34
C VAL A 59 -44.00 -16.89 16.04
N VAL A 60 -43.25 -16.03 15.35
CA VAL A 60 -42.02 -15.42 15.87
C VAL A 60 -42.23 -13.97 16.29
N TYR A 61 -43.34 -13.35 15.87
CA TYR A 61 -43.71 -12.00 16.23
C TYR A 61 -45.22 -11.81 16.19
N THR A 62 -45.74 -11.05 17.15
CA THR A 62 -47.15 -10.69 17.25
C THR A 62 -47.28 -9.22 17.64
N GLU A 63 -48.17 -8.49 16.98
CA GLU A 63 -48.62 -7.18 17.44
C GLU A 63 -50.11 -6.98 17.17
N THR A 64 -50.73 -6.08 17.93
CA THR A 64 -52.13 -5.70 17.77
C THR A 64 -52.28 -4.20 17.55
N GLN A 65 -53.17 -3.81 16.65
CA GLN A 65 -53.44 -2.41 16.31
C GLN A 65 -54.95 -2.19 16.13
N THR A 66 -55.43 -0.97 16.31
CA THR A 66 -56.86 -0.60 16.18
C THR A 66 -57.12 0.53 15.16
N PRO A 67 -56.72 0.36 13.89
CA PRO A 67 -56.85 1.40 12.88
C PRO A 67 -58.31 1.60 12.43
N THR A 68 -58.56 2.70 11.73
CA THR A 68 -59.85 3.00 11.09
C THR A 68 -59.70 2.90 9.58
N THR A 69 -60.61 2.18 8.93
CA THR A 69 -60.64 2.09 7.46
C THR A 69 -61.11 3.40 6.82
N ASN A 70 -60.68 3.68 5.59
CA ASN A 70 -61.20 4.84 4.83
C ASN A 70 -62.49 4.51 4.04
N GLU A 71 -62.95 5.44 3.21
CA GLU A 71 -64.14 5.29 2.35
C GLU A 71 -64.05 4.12 1.35
N ASN A 72 -62.85 3.68 1.00
CA ASN A 72 -62.61 2.54 0.11
C ASN A 72 -62.38 1.23 0.89
N GLY A 73 -62.57 1.24 2.21
CA GLY A 73 -62.27 0.10 3.09
C GLY A 73 -60.78 -0.18 3.22
N LEU A 74 -59.91 0.73 2.79
CA LEU A 74 -58.46 0.60 2.88
C LEU A 74 -57.98 0.96 4.28
N VAL A 75 -57.05 0.16 4.79
CA VAL A 75 -56.24 0.46 5.97
C VAL A 75 -54.77 0.58 5.56
N SER A 76 -54.05 1.51 6.19
CA SER A 76 -52.60 1.69 6.03
C SER A 76 -51.97 1.72 7.42
N ILE A 77 -51.08 0.77 7.71
CA ILE A 77 -50.40 0.63 8.99
C ILE A 77 -48.89 0.45 8.80
N GLU A 78 -48.14 0.66 9.87
CA GLU A 78 -46.74 0.27 9.98
C GLU A 78 -46.66 -0.94 10.90
N ILE A 79 -46.05 -2.02 10.42
CA ILE A 79 -45.76 -3.23 11.19
C ILE A 79 -44.36 -3.12 11.75
N GLY A 80 -44.15 -3.60 12.98
CA GLY A 80 -42.87 -3.49 13.70
C GLY A 80 -42.92 -2.53 14.89
N GLY A 81 -44.11 -2.17 15.37
CA GLY A 81 -44.27 -1.37 16.60
C GLY A 81 -44.27 -2.20 17.88
N GLY A 82 -44.56 -3.49 17.78
CA GLY A 82 -44.50 -4.46 18.88
C GLY A 82 -43.09 -4.82 19.36
N VAL A 83 -43.01 -5.53 20.48
CA VAL A 83 -41.75 -6.01 21.09
C VAL A 83 -41.10 -7.07 20.19
N GLU A 84 -39.77 -7.17 20.20
CA GLU A 84 -39.01 -8.24 19.53
C GLU A 84 -38.99 -8.21 17.98
N PHE A 85 -39.42 -7.13 17.32
CA PHE A 85 -39.34 -7.08 15.85
C PHE A 85 -37.88 -7.10 15.34
N SER A 86 -36.97 -6.44 16.07
CA SER A 86 -35.51 -6.44 15.82
C SER A 86 -34.87 -7.83 15.92
N THR A 87 -35.45 -8.73 16.72
CA THR A 87 -34.80 -10.00 17.08
C THR A 87 -35.16 -11.13 16.10
N ILE A 88 -36.04 -10.86 15.14
CA ILE A 88 -36.39 -11.79 14.07
C ILE A 88 -35.17 -12.02 13.16
N ASP A 89 -34.73 -13.27 13.06
CA ASP A 89 -33.66 -13.68 12.15
C ASP A 89 -34.16 -13.81 10.70
N TRP A 90 -34.33 -12.68 10.01
CA TRP A 90 -34.83 -12.63 8.64
C TRP A 90 -34.01 -13.43 7.60
N ALA A 91 -32.81 -13.90 7.95
CA ALA A 91 -31.99 -14.74 7.07
C ALA A 91 -32.42 -16.22 7.11
N ASN A 92 -33.17 -16.64 8.14
CA ASN A 92 -33.47 -18.03 8.43
C ASN A 92 -34.77 -18.52 7.77
N GLY A 93 -34.76 -18.47 6.43
CA GLY A 93 -35.79 -19.09 5.59
C GLY A 93 -36.93 -18.15 5.19
N SER A 94 -38.08 -18.75 4.86
CA SER A 94 -39.27 -18.01 4.40
C SER A 94 -40.12 -17.55 5.58
N TYR A 95 -40.67 -16.35 5.47
CA TYR A 95 -41.60 -15.79 6.44
C TYR A 95 -42.98 -15.55 5.83
N TYR A 96 -44.00 -15.60 6.67
CA TYR A 96 -45.39 -15.41 6.29
C TYR A 96 -46.02 -14.39 7.24
N ILE A 97 -46.88 -13.54 6.71
CA ILE A 97 -47.69 -12.61 7.48
C ILE A 97 -49.11 -13.17 7.57
N GLU A 98 -49.57 -13.40 8.80
CA GLU A 98 -50.95 -13.72 9.13
C GLU A 98 -51.60 -12.47 9.71
N THR A 99 -52.74 -12.08 9.15
CA THR A 99 -53.57 -10.99 9.66
C THR A 99 -54.90 -11.55 10.12
N LYS A 100 -55.30 -11.19 11.34
CA LYS A 100 -56.61 -11.48 11.91
C LYS A 100 -57.32 -10.17 12.17
N ILE A 101 -58.55 -10.04 11.67
CA ILE A 101 -59.29 -8.78 11.70
C ILE A 101 -60.62 -8.98 12.43
N ALA A 102 -60.89 -8.06 13.36
CA ALA A 102 -62.12 -7.92 14.12
C ALA A 102 -62.83 -6.64 13.66
N VAL A 103 -64.03 -6.79 13.11
CA VAL A 103 -64.81 -5.66 12.54
C VAL A 103 -66.00 -5.26 13.42
N LEU A 104 -66.24 -5.99 14.52
CA LEU A 104 -67.30 -5.71 15.48
C LEU A 104 -66.72 -5.69 16.90
N PRO A 105 -67.22 -4.83 17.79
CA PRO A 105 -66.85 -4.85 19.20
C PRO A 105 -67.25 -6.18 19.88
N PRO A 106 -66.43 -6.75 20.77
CA PRO A 106 -65.08 -6.27 21.12
C PRO A 106 -64.10 -6.52 19.96
N LEU A 107 -63.21 -5.55 19.71
CA LEU A 107 -62.21 -5.56 18.61
C LEU A 107 -61.07 -6.59 18.83
N THR A 108 -61.36 -7.67 19.53
CA THR A 108 -60.49 -8.80 19.86
C THR A 108 -61.08 -10.13 19.37
N THR A 109 -62.32 -10.13 18.88
CA THR A 109 -62.96 -11.30 18.27
C THR A 109 -62.72 -11.28 16.76
N TYR A 110 -61.67 -11.95 16.31
CA TYR A 110 -61.29 -11.95 14.91
C TYR A 110 -62.13 -12.92 14.09
N THR A 111 -62.74 -12.42 13.01
CA THR A 111 -63.62 -13.21 12.12
C THR A 111 -63.06 -13.35 10.71
N ILE A 112 -62.15 -12.46 10.32
CA ILE A 112 -61.47 -12.49 9.02
C ILE A 112 -60.02 -12.86 9.27
N VAL A 113 -59.52 -13.90 8.61
CA VAL A 113 -58.13 -14.37 8.73
C VAL A 113 -57.53 -14.53 7.35
N GLY A 114 -56.33 -13.99 7.14
CA GLY A 114 -55.57 -14.17 5.91
C GLY A 114 -54.10 -14.44 6.21
N ALA A 115 -53.47 -15.32 5.44
CA ALA A 115 -52.04 -15.61 5.52
C ALA A 115 -51.40 -15.53 4.14
N SER A 116 -50.33 -14.76 4.00
CA SER A 116 -49.57 -14.61 2.76
C SER A 116 -48.07 -14.70 3.03
N GLN A 117 -47.29 -15.11 2.02
CA GLN A 117 -45.83 -15.14 2.15
C GLN A 117 -45.28 -13.72 2.08
N LEU A 118 -44.35 -13.40 2.97
CA LEU A 118 -43.54 -12.19 2.87
C LEU A 118 -42.45 -12.43 1.82
N LEU A 119 -42.56 -11.71 0.71
CA LEU A 119 -41.56 -11.72 -0.36
C LEU A 119 -40.73 -10.45 -0.27
N SER A 120 -39.43 -10.57 -0.56
CA SER A 120 -38.55 -9.40 -0.65
C SER A 120 -39.00 -8.47 -1.78
N VAL A 121 -39.03 -7.16 -1.50
CA VAL A 121 -39.19 -6.14 -2.54
C VAL A 121 -37.88 -6.00 -3.35
N PRO A 122 -37.89 -5.53 -4.61
CA PRO A 122 -36.68 -5.45 -5.45
C PRO A 122 -35.50 -4.73 -4.78
N TYR A 123 -35.74 -3.64 -4.05
CA TYR A 123 -34.70 -2.92 -3.30
C TYR A 123 -34.10 -3.77 -2.17
N ALA A 124 -34.93 -4.52 -1.43
CA ALA A 124 -34.46 -5.44 -0.39
C ALA A 124 -33.70 -6.64 -0.98
N LEU A 125 -34.02 -7.07 -2.21
CA LEU A 125 -33.26 -8.10 -2.91
C LEU A 125 -31.83 -7.64 -3.25
N HIS A 126 -31.65 -6.37 -3.60
CA HIS A 126 -30.31 -5.78 -3.76
C HIS A 126 -29.55 -5.66 -2.42
N ALA A 127 -30.24 -5.53 -1.29
CA ALA A 127 -29.61 -5.56 0.02
C ALA A 127 -29.02 -6.95 0.38
N LYS A 128 -29.62 -8.04 -0.14
CA LYS A 128 -29.08 -9.41 0.01
C LYS A 128 -27.70 -9.57 -0.63
N THR A 129 -27.46 -8.90 -1.76
CA THR A 129 -26.13 -8.90 -2.39
C THR A 129 -25.12 -8.02 -1.66
N SER A 130 -25.54 -7.00 -0.90
CA SER A 130 -24.63 -6.18 -0.08
C SER A 130 -24.27 -6.78 1.28
N ALA A 131 -25.09 -7.70 1.81
CA ALA A 131 -24.67 -8.56 2.94
C ALA A 131 -23.57 -9.56 2.54
N GLN A 132 -23.33 -9.69 1.24
CA GLN A 132 -22.18 -10.36 0.64
C GLN A 132 -21.08 -9.36 0.27
N ALA A 133 -20.98 -8.22 0.97
CA ALA A 133 -19.68 -7.58 1.16
C ALA A 133 -18.80 -8.66 1.79
N GLY A 134 -17.90 -9.23 0.98
CA GLY A 134 -17.21 -10.48 1.29
C GLY A 134 -16.66 -10.43 2.71
N LEU A 135 -16.85 -11.52 3.46
CA LEU A 135 -16.02 -11.77 4.63
C LEU A 135 -14.59 -11.44 4.21
N ASP A 136 -13.89 -10.60 4.98
CA ASP A 136 -12.50 -10.27 4.71
C ASP A 136 -11.78 -11.59 4.40
N GLY A 137 -11.31 -11.75 3.16
CA GLY A 137 -10.60 -12.95 2.77
C GLY A 137 -9.46 -13.18 3.76
N GLN A 138 -9.15 -14.44 4.07
CA GLN A 138 -8.04 -14.75 4.97
C GLN A 138 -6.82 -13.93 4.58
N SER A 139 -6.20 -13.25 5.55
CA SER A 139 -4.95 -12.53 5.27
C SER A 139 -3.90 -13.52 4.78
N ALA A 140 -2.89 -13.03 4.07
CA ALA A 140 -1.76 -13.85 3.63
C ALA A 140 -1.10 -14.60 4.80
N TYR A 141 -1.08 -14.00 6.00
CA TYR A 141 -0.63 -14.65 7.23
C TYR A 141 -1.56 -15.80 7.67
N GLN A 142 -2.89 -15.62 7.67
CA GLN A 142 -3.82 -16.73 7.97
C GLN A 142 -3.70 -17.89 6.97
N ILE A 143 -3.45 -17.58 5.69
CA ILE A 143 -3.19 -18.60 4.67
C ILE A 143 -1.87 -19.33 4.97
N ALA A 144 -0.81 -18.62 5.39
CA ALA A 144 0.45 -19.24 5.78
C ALA A 144 0.30 -20.18 6.98
N VAL A 145 -0.43 -19.77 8.02
CA VAL A 145 -0.73 -20.62 9.20
C VAL A 145 -1.54 -21.85 8.81
N THR A 146 -2.54 -21.69 7.95
CA THR A 146 -3.34 -22.81 7.43
C THR A 146 -2.48 -23.81 6.65
N ASN A 147 -1.47 -23.31 5.93
CA ASN A 147 -0.50 -24.14 5.21
C ASN A 147 0.69 -24.61 6.08
N GLY A 148 0.58 -24.50 7.41
CA GLY A 148 1.51 -25.10 8.37
C GLY A 148 2.62 -24.17 8.87
N PHE A 149 2.56 -22.86 8.63
CA PHE A 149 3.43 -21.91 9.30
C PHE A 149 3.13 -21.86 10.81
N VAL A 150 4.17 -21.98 11.63
CA VAL A 150 4.09 -21.89 13.10
C VAL A 150 4.91 -20.69 13.55
N GLY A 151 4.24 -19.66 14.06
CA GLY A 151 4.85 -18.41 14.50
C GLY A 151 3.81 -17.30 14.58
N THR A 152 4.26 -16.09 14.88
CA THR A 152 3.51 -14.83 14.89
C THR A 152 3.55 -14.15 13.52
N GLU A 153 2.66 -13.18 13.29
CA GLU A 153 2.65 -12.39 12.05
C GLU A 153 3.96 -11.63 11.83
N ALA A 154 4.59 -11.15 12.92
CA ALA A 154 5.90 -10.52 12.86
C ALA A 154 7.00 -11.49 12.39
N GLU A 155 7.02 -12.72 12.93
CA GLU A 155 7.97 -13.76 12.50
C GLU A 155 7.72 -14.19 11.05
N TRP A 156 6.46 -14.22 10.62
CA TRP A 156 6.10 -14.48 9.22
C TRP A 156 6.63 -13.37 8.31
N LEU A 157 6.44 -12.09 8.65
CA LEU A 157 6.98 -10.97 7.88
C LEU A 157 8.50 -11.00 7.79
N THR A 158 9.19 -11.29 8.90
CA THR A 158 10.66 -11.48 8.89
C THR A 158 11.08 -12.65 8.01
N SER A 159 10.29 -13.72 7.92
CA SER A 159 10.59 -14.85 7.02
C SER A 159 10.50 -14.49 5.53
N LEU A 160 9.76 -13.44 5.18
CA LEU A 160 9.64 -12.94 3.80
C LEU A 160 10.77 -11.98 3.42
N GLU A 161 11.52 -11.45 4.38
CA GLU A 161 12.71 -10.64 4.13
C GLU A 161 13.86 -11.55 3.69
N GLY A 162 14.09 -11.60 2.38
CA GLY A 162 15.29 -12.22 1.83
C GLY A 162 16.54 -11.57 2.42
N THR A 163 17.55 -12.36 2.77
CA THR A 163 18.85 -11.82 3.17
C THR A 163 19.39 -10.92 2.07
N ASN A 164 19.80 -9.70 2.41
CA ASN A 164 20.55 -8.85 1.48
C ASN A 164 21.68 -9.69 0.87
N GLY A 165 21.73 -9.75 -0.46
CA GLY A 165 22.82 -10.44 -1.16
C GLY A 165 24.15 -9.89 -0.65
N THR A 166 25.10 -10.77 -0.34
CA THR A 166 26.46 -10.34 -0.02
C THR A 166 26.98 -9.51 -1.19
N ASN A 167 27.42 -8.28 -0.93
CA ASN A 167 28.17 -7.51 -1.94
C ASN A 167 29.27 -8.43 -2.50
N GLY A 168 29.35 -8.52 -3.83
CA GLY A 168 30.43 -9.28 -4.47
C GLY A 168 31.77 -8.81 -3.94
N THR A 169 32.70 -9.74 -3.70
CA THR A 169 34.09 -9.38 -3.39
C THR A 169 34.61 -8.47 -4.50
N ASN A 170 35.24 -7.34 -4.15
CA ASN A 170 35.98 -6.54 -5.12
C ASN A 170 36.91 -7.46 -5.92
N GLY A 171 36.96 -7.29 -7.24
CA GLY A 171 37.92 -8.02 -8.07
C GLY A 171 39.35 -7.74 -7.58
N ASN A 172 40.25 -8.73 -7.71
CA ASN A 172 41.66 -8.48 -7.48
C ASN A 172 42.14 -7.40 -8.45
N ASP A 173 42.85 -6.40 -7.95
CA ASP A 173 43.48 -5.37 -8.79
C ASP A 173 44.30 -6.04 -9.91
N GLY A 174 44.22 -5.48 -11.12
CA GLY A 174 45.06 -5.92 -12.23
C GLY A 174 46.55 -5.82 -11.86
N ALA A 175 47.38 -6.70 -12.41
CA ALA A 175 48.83 -6.63 -12.20
C ALA A 175 49.34 -5.21 -12.53
N ALA A 176 50.17 -4.64 -11.65
CA ALA A 176 50.72 -3.31 -11.85
C ALA A 176 51.39 -3.21 -13.23
N GLY A 177 51.06 -2.16 -13.99
CA GLY A 177 51.73 -1.85 -15.25
C GLY A 177 53.24 -1.66 -15.05
N GLN A 178 54.03 -1.85 -16.10
CA GLN A 178 55.48 -1.62 -16.06
C GLN A 178 55.75 -0.16 -15.66
N SER A 179 56.71 0.07 -14.76
CA SER A 179 57.12 1.44 -14.43
C SER A 179 57.76 2.13 -15.64
N ALA A 180 57.76 3.46 -15.65
CA ALA A 180 58.46 4.24 -16.69
C ALA A 180 59.95 3.85 -16.81
N TYR A 181 60.60 3.46 -15.70
CA TYR A 181 61.95 2.90 -15.71
C TYR A 181 62.01 1.53 -16.40
N GLN A 182 61.07 0.61 -16.15
CA GLN A 182 61.02 -0.68 -16.87
C GLN A 182 60.79 -0.49 -18.38
N ILE A 183 59.99 0.50 -18.78
CA ILE A 183 59.80 0.87 -20.19
C ILE A 183 61.11 1.42 -20.77
N ALA A 184 61.83 2.27 -20.05
CA ALA A 184 63.13 2.80 -20.47
C ALA A 184 64.16 1.68 -20.68
N VAL A 185 64.26 0.72 -19.74
CA VAL A 185 65.14 -0.45 -19.87
C VAL A 185 64.77 -1.31 -21.08
N THR A 186 63.47 -1.55 -21.30
CA THR A 186 62.98 -2.29 -22.47
C THR A 186 63.35 -1.59 -23.78
N ASN A 187 63.35 -0.27 -23.81
CA ASN A 187 63.75 0.55 -24.96
C ASN A 187 65.26 0.81 -25.04
N GLY A 188 66.08 0.09 -24.27
CA GLY A 188 67.53 0.08 -24.40
C GLY A 188 68.29 0.98 -23.43
N PHE A 189 67.64 1.56 -22.41
CA PHE A 189 68.36 2.22 -21.32
C PHE A 189 69.16 1.20 -20.52
N VAL A 190 70.44 1.48 -20.29
CA VAL A 190 71.34 0.67 -19.46
C VAL A 190 71.76 1.50 -18.27
N GLY A 191 71.24 1.16 -17.09
CA GLY A 191 71.51 1.85 -15.84
C GLY A 191 70.45 1.51 -14.79
N THR A 192 70.67 1.96 -13.56
CA THR A 192 69.75 1.85 -12.42
C THR A 192 68.61 2.88 -12.51
N GLU A 193 67.54 2.68 -11.76
CA GLU A 193 66.41 3.63 -11.68
C GLU A 193 66.86 5.01 -11.16
N ALA A 194 67.84 5.04 -10.25
CA ALA A 194 68.44 6.28 -9.77
C ALA A 194 69.20 7.02 -10.88
N GLU A 195 69.99 6.30 -11.68
CA GLU A 195 70.70 6.88 -12.83
C GLU A 195 69.71 7.35 -13.91
N TRP A 196 68.61 6.64 -14.09
CA TRP A 196 67.52 7.06 -14.97
C TRP A 196 66.86 8.36 -14.48
N LEU A 197 66.55 8.48 -13.19
CA LEU A 197 66.01 9.72 -12.61
C LEU A 197 66.98 10.89 -12.73
N THR A 198 68.27 10.69 -12.46
CA THR A 198 69.31 11.72 -12.67
C THR A 198 69.41 12.13 -14.13
N SER A 199 69.18 11.22 -15.09
CA SER A 199 69.17 11.55 -16.52
C SER A 199 68.00 12.46 -16.94
N LEU A 200 66.91 12.47 -16.17
CA LEU A 200 65.75 13.35 -16.38
C LEU A 200 65.94 14.73 -15.76
N GLU A 201 66.90 14.89 -14.85
CA GLU A 201 67.17 16.14 -14.16
C GLU A 201 68.05 17.04 -15.03
N GLY A 202 67.47 18.16 -15.51
CA GLY A 202 68.22 19.16 -16.27
C GLY A 202 69.35 19.76 -15.42
N THR A 203 70.47 20.10 -16.04
CA THR A 203 71.56 20.81 -15.34
C THR A 203 71.08 22.18 -14.85
N ASN A 204 71.31 22.49 -13.57
CA ASN A 204 71.08 23.84 -13.03
C ASN A 204 71.87 24.90 -13.84
N GLY A 205 71.26 26.07 -14.07
CA GLY A 205 71.94 27.19 -14.71
C GLY A 205 73.15 27.69 -13.90
N THR A 206 74.14 28.27 -14.56
CA THR A 206 75.31 28.87 -13.89
C THR A 206 74.90 30.09 -13.06
N ASN A 207 75.33 30.18 -11.80
CA ASN A 207 75.13 31.36 -10.94
C ASN A 207 75.78 32.61 -11.56
N GLY A 208 75.15 33.78 -11.40
CA GLY A 208 75.73 35.07 -11.79
C GLY A 208 76.88 35.51 -10.85
N ASN A 209 77.78 36.38 -11.33
CA ASN A 209 78.89 36.91 -10.53
C ASN A 209 78.39 37.88 -9.43
N ASP A 210 78.89 37.71 -8.20
CA ASP A 210 78.56 38.56 -7.04
C ASP A 210 79.04 40.02 -7.19
N GLY A 211 78.22 40.99 -6.76
CA GLY A 211 78.56 42.42 -6.73
C GLY A 211 79.32 42.86 -5.46
N THR A 212 80.15 43.90 -5.58
CA THR A 212 81.02 44.44 -4.50
C THR A 212 80.26 45.06 -3.30
N ASN A 213 80.73 44.80 -2.07
CA ASN A 213 80.11 45.16 -0.78
C ASN A 213 79.89 46.67 -0.50
N GLY A 214 78.67 47.04 -0.07
CA GLY A 214 78.35 48.30 0.61
C GLY A 214 76.84 48.61 0.69
N THR A 215 76.26 48.55 1.91
CA THR A 215 74.88 48.98 2.32
C THR A 215 73.68 48.48 1.49
N ASN A 216 72.97 47.46 1.98
CA ASN A 216 71.70 46.86 1.49
C ASN A 216 71.11 47.48 0.19
N GLY A 217 71.60 47.02 -0.95
CA GLY A 217 70.90 47.08 -2.24
C GLY A 217 70.11 45.79 -2.47
N THR A 218 69.00 45.86 -3.20
CA THR A 218 68.13 44.74 -3.58
C THR A 218 68.91 43.53 -4.13
N ASN A 219 68.54 42.30 -3.76
CA ASN A 219 69.07 41.07 -4.36
C ASN A 219 69.08 41.19 -5.90
N GLY A 220 70.17 40.74 -6.54
CA GLY A 220 70.21 40.64 -8.00
C GLY A 220 69.14 39.66 -8.52
N ASN A 221 68.63 39.88 -9.73
CA ASN A 221 67.66 38.97 -10.35
C ASN A 221 68.28 37.57 -10.53
N ASP A 222 67.53 36.53 -10.20
CA ASP A 222 67.91 35.14 -10.45
C ASP A 222 68.22 34.92 -11.95
N GLY A 223 69.13 33.99 -12.25
CA GLY A 223 69.39 33.55 -13.62
C GLY A 223 68.16 32.90 -14.25
N ALA A 224 68.08 32.90 -15.59
CA ALA A 224 66.96 32.27 -16.30
C ALA A 224 66.86 30.76 -15.96
N ALA A 225 65.65 30.29 -15.69
CA ALA A 225 65.38 28.88 -15.41
C ALA A 225 65.81 27.98 -16.58
N GLY A 226 66.33 26.78 -16.27
CA GLY A 226 66.66 25.76 -17.26
C GLY A 226 65.43 25.24 -18.01
N GLN A 227 65.65 24.55 -19.14
CA GLN A 227 64.57 23.94 -19.93
C GLN A 227 63.84 22.84 -19.13
N SER A 228 62.51 22.77 -19.25
CA SER A 228 61.71 21.70 -18.63
C SER A 228 61.91 20.36 -19.36
N ALA A 229 61.56 19.25 -18.71
CA ALA A 229 61.60 17.91 -19.31
C ALA A 229 60.74 17.82 -20.59
N TYR A 230 59.59 18.49 -20.61
CA TYR A 230 58.74 18.61 -21.80
C TYR A 230 59.42 19.42 -22.92
N GLN A 231 60.12 20.50 -22.60
CA GLN A 231 60.92 21.26 -23.58
C GLN A 231 62.04 20.40 -24.20
N LEU A 232 62.66 19.55 -23.39
CA LEU A 232 63.69 18.61 -23.85
C LEU A 232 63.08 17.51 -24.73
N ALA A 233 61.88 17.02 -24.40
CA ALA A 233 61.14 16.06 -25.24
C ALA A 233 60.84 16.64 -26.63
N LEU A 234 60.36 17.89 -26.71
CA LEU A 234 60.16 18.60 -27.99
C LEU A 234 61.46 18.72 -28.79
N THR A 235 62.57 19.06 -28.11
CA THR A 235 63.89 19.16 -28.74
C THR A 235 64.39 17.81 -29.29
N ASN A 236 64.02 16.71 -28.64
CA ASN A 236 64.36 15.35 -29.06
C ASN A 236 63.30 14.71 -29.99
N GLY A 237 62.40 15.52 -30.57
CA GLY A 237 61.51 15.08 -31.64
C GLY A 237 60.12 14.61 -31.20
N PHE A 238 59.74 14.77 -29.93
CA PHE A 238 58.35 14.62 -29.52
C PHE A 238 57.49 15.70 -30.21
N VAL A 239 56.34 15.31 -30.74
CA VAL A 239 55.34 16.22 -31.32
C VAL A 239 54.04 16.03 -30.57
N GLY A 240 53.63 17.05 -29.81
CA GLY A 240 52.43 17.02 -28.98
C GLY A 240 52.48 18.09 -27.90
N THR A 241 51.40 18.22 -27.14
CA THR A 241 51.25 19.07 -25.97
C THR A 241 51.87 18.43 -24.72
N GLU A 242 52.08 19.21 -23.65
CA GLU A 242 52.60 18.69 -22.37
C GLU A 242 51.64 17.66 -21.75
N ALA A 243 50.33 17.85 -21.94
CA ALA A 243 49.32 16.89 -21.49
C ALA A 243 49.39 15.57 -22.28
N GLU A 244 49.58 15.63 -23.60
CA GLU A 244 49.78 14.45 -24.45
C GLU A 244 51.10 13.74 -24.11
N TRP A 245 52.14 14.52 -23.78
CA TRP A 245 53.41 13.97 -23.31
C TRP A 245 53.24 13.22 -21.99
N LEU A 246 52.58 13.81 -21.00
CA LEU A 246 52.28 13.15 -19.72
C LEU A 246 51.41 11.89 -19.91
N THR A 247 50.41 11.95 -20.79
CA THR A 247 49.56 10.80 -21.12
C THR A 247 50.37 9.68 -21.77
N SER A 248 51.38 10.00 -22.58
CA SER A 248 52.26 9.00 -23.19
C SER A 248 53.14 8.24 -22.18
N LEU A 249 53.32 8.81 -20.98
CA LEU A 249 54.05 8.17 -19.88
C LEU A 249 53.15 7.26 -19.03
N GLU A 250 51.84 7.31 -19.23
CA GLU A 250 50.84 6.57 -18.46
C GLU A 250 50.51 5.24 -19.17
N GLY A 251 50.76 4.10 -18.50
CA GLY A 251 50.44 2.78 -19.04
C GLY A 251 48.92 2.55 -19.16
N THR A 252 48.47 1.74 -20.12
CA THR A 252 47.05 1.42 -20.29
C THR A 252 46.50 0.65 -19.08
N ASN A 253 45.34 1.07 -18.56
CA ASN A 253 44.59 0.31 -17.55
C ASN A 253 44.22 -1.09 -18.06
N GLY A 254 44.30 -2.11 -17.20
CA GLY A 254 43.87 -3.47 -17.51
C GLY A 254 42.35 -3.60 -17.70
N ASN A 255 41.90 -4.60 -18.46
CA ASN A 255 40.47 -4.88 -18.65
C ASN A 255 39.83 -5.43 -17.36
N ASP A 256 38.64 -4.95 -17.02
CA ASP A 256 37.83 -5.45 -15.90
C ASP A 256 37.41 -6.92 -16.10
N GLY A 257 37.32 -7.66 -14.99
CA GLY A 257 36.88 -9.07 -14.97
C GLY A 257 35.37 -9.23 -15.23
N ALA A 258 34.96 -10.42 -15.70
CA ALA A 258 33.58 -10.73 -16.04
C ALA A 258 32.63 -10.65 -14.82
N ALA A 259 31.41 -10.13 -15.04
CA ALA A 259 30.37 -10.00 -14.02
C ALA A 259 29.92 -11.36 -13.45
N GLY A 260 29.71 -11.42 -12.13
CA GLY A 260 29.19 -12.60 -11.43
C GLY A 260 27.71 -12.90 -11.74
N GLN A 261 27.30 -14.14 -11.49
CA GLN A 261 25.92 -14.61 -11.73
C GLN A 261 24.91 -13.90 -10.82
N SER A 262 23.71 -13.64 -11.34
CA SER A 262 22.63 -13.00 -10.58
C SER A 262 21.96 -13.94 -9.58
N ALA A 263 21.29 -13.40 -8.56
CA ALA A 263 20.51 -14.18 -7.60
C ALA A 263 19.45 -15.08 -8.28
N TYR A 264 18.88 -14.62 -9.40
CA TYR A 264 17.96 -15.42 -10.23
C TYR A 264 18.65 -16.65 -10.85
N GLN A 265 19.88 -16.49 -11.38
CA GLN A 265 20.65 -17.61 -11.93
C GLN A 265 21.01 -18.66 -10.86
N ILE A 266 21.27 -18.22 -9.63
CA ILE A 266 21.53 -19.13 -8.50
C ILE A 266 20.26 -19.89 -8.10
N ALA A 267 19.10 -19.23 -8.08
CA ALA A 267 17.82 -19.88 -7.75
C ALA A 267 17.40 -20.94 -8.78
N VAL A 268 17.59 -20.66 -10.07
CA VAL A 268 17.39 -21.63 -11.16
C VAL A 268 18.31 -22.84 -11.01
N THR A 269 19.60 -22.59 -10.71
CA THR A 269 20.60 -23.66 -10.57
C THR A 269 20.32 -24.57 -9.37
N ASN A 270 19.71 -24.06 -8.31
CA ASN A 270 19.36 -24.82 -7.12
C ASN A 270 17.93 -25.40 -7.14
N GLY A 271 17.22 -25.31 -8.26
CA GLY A 271 15.93 -25.98 -8.46
C GLY A 271 14.74 -25.34 -7.74
N PHE A 272 14.80 -24.04 -7.45
CA PHE A 272 13.73 -23.31 -6.77
C PHE A 272 12.70 -22.68 -7.72
N VAL A 273 12.57 -23.20 -8.94
CA VAL A 273 11.65 -22.68 -9.98
C VAL A 273 10.94 -23.81 -10.70
#